data_AF-A0A7S2AGI8-F1
#
_entry.id   AF-A0A7S2AGI8-F1
#
_cell.length_a   1.000
_cell.length_b   1.000
_cell.length_c   1.000
_cell.angle_alpha   90.00
_cell.angle_beta   90.00
_cell.angle_gamma   90.00
#
_symmetry.space_group_name_H-M   'P 1'
#
loop_
_entity.id
_entity.type
_entity.pdbx_description
1 polymer ?
#
loop_
_entity_poly.entity_id
_entity_poly.type
_entity_poly.pdbx_seq_one_letter_code
_entity_poly.pdbx_strand_id
1 'polypeptide(L)'
;FTSTYSLDGSLANVRFYDGAIRSEEVIQTLAKSITSLEEMHDTLSQKGLGLPPIAAVYEFSEENTHRDADTNEPDTVRDLGEHRNHLALGSTSANYVLSTVPLMRDGRIAPGPRAGAAGYALMLNDQQVALVSEFKGFPSKAITVEFWMSSTDRCREGVPFSYATGPWGGTAGSGAKHENDNSFLIFDYTNFGISVMEDEGHQDSLMIENFGDIFGMRSEAGSDWRSGVGATDGSFHHIAVTWESEAGATNLYIDGRLAWRVQRAKGASIPDGGTLVIGREQDCRGGCFDSARGATGLLDEDTATTDIHGIQDFYGIIEELR
;
A
#
# COMPACT_ATOMS: atom_id res chain seq x y z
N PHE A 1 7.21 14.44 16.81
CA PHE A 1 6.00 13.61 16.81
C PHE A 1 6.20 12.59 15.71
N THR A 2 6.37 11.32 16.03
CA THR A 2 6.47 10.24 15.03
C THR A 2 5.06 9.85 14.62
N SER A 3 4.79 9.80 13.32
CA SER A 3 3.48 9.35 12.80
C SER A 3 3.24 7.89 13.17
N THR A 4 2.10 7.56 13.77
CA THR A 4 1.78 6.19 14.22
C THR A 4 1.55 5.23 13.05
N TYR A 5 1.05 5.76 11.92
CA TYR A 5 0.61 5.01 10.75
C TYR A 5 1.54 5.18 9.53
N SER A 6 2.77 5.63 9.75
CA SER A 6 3.81 5.69 8.71
C SER A 6 4.54 4.36 8.53
N LEU A 7 4.75 3.97 7.28
CA LEU A 7 5.69 2.95 6.90
C LEU A 7 7.11 3.42 7.19
N ASP A 8 7.87 2.59 7.91
CA ASP A 8 9.32 2.72 8.02
C ASP A 8 9.93 1.44 7.51
N GLY A 9 10.54 1.51 6.33
CA GLY A 9 11.02 0.34 5.64
C GLY A 9 11.16 0.53 4.14
N SER A 10 11.59 -0.55 3.50
CA SER A 10 11.83 -0.60 2.06
C SER A 10 10.70 -1.31 1.33
N LEU A 11 10.31 -0.79 0.18
CA LEU A 11 9.38 -1.42 -0.77
C LEU A 11 10.07 -1.65 -2.12
N ALA A 12 9.84 -2.80 -2.75
CA ALA A 12 10.33 -3.10 -4.09
C ALA A 12 9.28 -3.80 -4.95
N ASN A 13 9.36 -3.59 -6.27
CA ASN A 13 8.51 -4.22 -7.28
C ASN A 13 7.02 -4.18 -6.95
N VAL A 14 6.49 -2.98 -6.75
CA VAL A 14 5.07 -2.82 -6.44
C VAL A 14 4.25 -3.01 -7.71
N ARG A 15 3.29 -3.94 -7.70
CA ARG A 15 2.43 -4.23 -8.85
C ARG A 15 0.97 -4.34 -8.44
N PHE A 16 0.12 -3.73 -9.24
CA PHE A 16 -1.33 -3.79 -9.15
C PHE A 16 -1.87 -4.50 -10.39
N TYR A 17 -2.70 -5.51 -10.18
CA TYR A 17 -3.37 -6.27 -11.23
C TYR A 17 -4.87 -6.06 -11.16
N ASP A 18 -5.50 -5.85 -12.32
CA ASP A 18 -6.96 -5.85 -12.49
C ASP A 18 -7.49 -7.29 -12.54
N GLY A 19 -7.44 -7.94 -11.39
CA GLY A 19 -7.90 -9.30 -11.19
C GLY A 19 -7.30 -9.95 -9.95
N ALA A 20 -8.06 -10.87 -9.35
CA ALA A 20 -7.59 -11.67 -8.22
C ALA A 20 -6.83 -12.91 -8.74
N ILE A 21 -5.53 -13.01 -8.44
CA ILE A 21 -4.73 -14.20 -8.77
C ILE A 21 -5.14 -15.35 -7.86
N ARG A 22 -5.69 -16.41 -8.45
CA ARG A 22 -6.15 -17.62 -7.72
C ARG A 22 -5.18 -18.78 -7.78
N SER A 23 -4.21 -18.75 -8.70
CA SER A 23 -3.23 -19.82 -8.87
C SER A 23 -2.12 -19.71 -7.83
N GLU A 24 -2.02 -20.71 -6.96
CA GLU A 24 -0.93 -20.81 -5.98
C GLU A 24 0.43 -20.86 -6.67
N GLU A 25 0.56 -21.52 -7.82
CA GLU A 25 1.83 -21.57 -8.55
C GLU A 25 2.25 -20.20 -9.09
N VAL A 26 1.29 -19.35 -9.48
CA VAL A 26 1.58 -17.96 -9.87
C VAL A 26 2.09 -17.19 -8.67
N ILE A 27 1.38 -17.22 -7.54
CA ILE A 27 1.78 -16.52 -6.31
C ILE A 27 3.16 -17.00 -5.80
N GLN A 28 3.41 -18.31 -5.80
CA GLN A 28 4.70 -18.87 -5.43
C GLN A 28 5.81 -18.46 -6.42
N THR A 29 5.48 -18.24 -7.69
CA THR A 29 6.46 -17.79 -8.68
C THR A 29 6.81 -16.30 -8.50
N LEU A 30 5.82 -15.45 -8.22
CA LEU A 30 6.02 -14.04 -7.86
C LEU A 30 6.93 -13.89 -6.62
N ALA A 31 6.75 -14.78 -5.65
CA ALA A 31 7.52 -14.78 -4.39
C ALA A 31 8.94 -15.35 -4.46
N LYS A 32 9.41 -15.88 -5.60
CA LYS A 32 10.73 -16.52 -5.67
C LYS A 32 11.89 -15.54 -5.60
N SER A 33 11.74 -14.38 -6.24
CA SER A 33 12.81 -13.41 -6.41
C SER A 33 12.27 -12.05 -6.83
N ILE A 34 12.96 -11.00 -6.42
CA ILE A 34 12.70 -9.61 -6.86
C ILE A 34 13.23 -9.45 -8.30
N THR A 35 12.38 -9.70 -9.30
CA THR A 35 12.73 -9.60 -10.73
C THR A 35 11.84 -8.58 -11.44
N SER A 36 12.27 -8.08 -12.59
CA SER A 36 11.44 -7.13 -13.35
C SER A 36 10.15 -7.79 -13.84
N LEU A 37 9.18 -6.98 -14.25
CA LEU A 37 7.91 -7.44 -14.78
C LEU A 37 8.13 -8.30 -16.02
N GLU A 38 9.06 -7.90 -16.89
CA GLU A 38 9.44 -8.64 -18.09
C GLU A 38 9.99 -10.02 -17.75
N GLU A 39 10.99 -10.10 -16.87
CA GLU A 39 11.58 -11.37 -16.42
C GLU A 39 10.54 -12.28 -15.73
N MET A 40 9.62 -11.67 -14.98
CA MET A 40 8.54 -12.40 -14.32
C MET A 40 7.51 -12.94 -15.32
N HIS A 41 7.14 -12.13 -16.31
CA HIS A 41 6.25 -12.54 -17.40
C HIS A 41 6.85 -13.69 -18.21
N ASP A 42 8.13 -13.63 -18.54
CA ASP A 42 8.85 -14.70 -19.22
C ASP A 42 8.84 -16.00 -18.41
N THR A 43 9.11 -15.91 -17.11
CA THR A 43 9.13 -17.05 -16.20
C THR A 43 7.76 -17.73 -16.10
N LEU A 44 6.68 -16.94 -15.99
CA LEU A 44 5.31 -17.46 -15.94
C LEU A 44 4.88 -18.04 -17.29
N SER A 45 5.22 -17.38 -18.40
CA SER A 45 4.91 -17.85 -19.75
C SER A 45 5.58 -19.20 -20.06
N GLN A 46 6.83 -19.40 -19.64
CA GLN A 46 7.51 -20.70 -19.76
C GLN A 46 6.83 -21.83 -18.99
N LYS A 47 6.08 -21.49 -17.94
CA LYS A 47 5.27 -22.43 -17.15
C LYS A 47 3.85 -22.61 -17.70
N GLY A 48 3.47 -21.90 -18.75
CA GLY A 48 2.09 -21.86 -19.25
C GLY A 48 1.12 -21.14 -18.31
N LEU A 49 1.64 -20.26 -17.45
CA LEU A 49 0.87 -19.46 -16.51
C LEU A 49 0.74 -18.01 -17.02
N GLY A 50 -0.37 -17.36 -16.66
CA GLY A 50 -0.64 -15.97 -17.03
C GLY A 50 -0.93 -15.10 -15.80
N LEU A 51 -0.81 -13.79 -15.99
CA LEU A 51 -1.22 -12.78 -15.02
C LEU A 51 -2.51 -12.10 -15.51
N PRO A 52 -3.34 -11.57 -14.60
CA PRO A 52 -4.39 -10.63 -14.98
C PRO A 52 -3.79 -9.37 -15.64
N PRO A 53 -4.62 -8.54 -16.29
CA PRO A 53 -4.20 -7.22 -16.77
C PRO A 53 -3.54 -6.39 -15.67
N ILE A 54 -2.61 -5.53 -16.05
CA ILE A 54 -1.85 -4.70 -15.12
C ILE A 54 -2.52 -3.34 -15.01
N ALA A 55 -2.79 -2.91 -13.78
CA ALA A 55 -3.30 -1.58 -13.48
C ALA A 55 -2.18 -0.56 -13.25
N ALA A 56 -1.11 -0.95 -12.55
CA ALA A 56 0.10 -0.13 -12.36
C ALA A 56 1.29 -0.99 -11.95
N VAL A 57 2.51 -0.57 -12.33
CA VAL A 57 3.77 -1.21 -11.93
C VAL A 57 4.83 -0.16 -11.63
N TYR A 58 5.42 -0.26 -10.44
CA TYR A 58 6.51 0.59 -9.97
C TYR A 58 7.76 -0.25 -9.68
N GLU A 59 8.78 -0.04 -10.50
CA GLU A 59 10.11 -0.60 -10.32
C GLU A 59 11.06 0.54 -10.02
N PHE A 60 11.59 0.60 -8.79
CA PHE A 60 12.33 1.74 -8.25
C PHE A 60 13.78 1.86 -8.74
N SER A 61 14.06 1.50 -9.99
CA SER A 61 15.38 1.63 -10.60
C SER A 61 15.68 3.08 -10.99
N GLU A 62 16.96 3.41 -11.15
CA GLU A 62 17.38 4.74 -11.64
C GLU A 62 16.79 5.07 -13.02
N GLU A 63 16.63 4.07 -13.89
CA GLU A 63 16.11 4.26 -15.26
C GLU A 63 14.61 4.60 -15.27
N ASN A 64 13.87 4.14 -14.27
CA ASN A 64 12.44 4.41 -14.13
C ASN A 64 12.15 5.62 -13.23
N THR A 65 13.18 6.30 -12.74
CA THR A 65 13.06 7.41 -11.81
C THR A 65 13.43 8.72 -12.49
N HIS A 66 12.50 9.66 -12.50
CA HIS A 66 12.75 11.04 -12.90
C HIS A 66 13.36 11.82 -11.73
N ARG A 67 14.19 12.82 -12.07
CA ARG A 67 14.82 13.72 -11.11
C ARG A 67 14.38 15.14 -11.43
N ASP A 68 14.03 15.88 -10.38
CA ASP A 68 13.70 17.30 -10.47
C ASP A 68 14.91 18.08 -11.04
N ALA A 69 14.64 18.99 -11.96
CA ALA A 69 15.68 19.66 -12.73
C ALA A 69 16.51 20.66 -11.90
N ASP A 70 15.92 21.20 -10.82
CA ASP A 70 16.53 22.26 -10.01
C ASP A 70 17.33 21.66 -8.84
N THR A 71 16.78 20.64 -8.20
CA THR A 71 17.37 19.97 -7.03
C THR A 71 18.22 18.76 -7.39
N ASN A 72 18.01 18.17 -8.58
CA ASN A 72 18.58 16.89 -9.01
C ASN A 72 18.19 15.70 -8.11
N GLU A 73 17.17 15.88 -7.28
CA GLU A 73 16.62 14.87 -6.40
C GLU A 73 15.52 14.08 -7.11
N PRO A 74 15.35 12.78 -6.83
CA PRO A 74 14.24 12.00 -7.37
C PRO A 74 12.88 12.60 -6.98
N ASP A 75 11.99 12.77 -7.95
CA ASP A 75 10.67 13.37 -7.74
C ASP A 75 9.51 12.51 -8.26
N THR A 76 9.75 11.61 -9.21
CA THR A 76 8.70 10.78 -9.81
C THR A 76 9.24 9.40 -10.22
N VAL A 77 8.45 8.35 -9.98
CA VAL A 77 8.69 6.99 -10.48
C VAL A 77 7.68 6.67 -11.58
N ARG A 78 8.19 6.18 -12.71
CA ARG A 78 7.39 5.86 -13.86
C ARG A 78 6.55 4.60 -13.63
N ASP A 79 5.23 4.73 -13.72
CA ASP A 79 4.35 3.60 -14.01
C ASP A 79 4.66 2.95 -15.37
N LEU A 80 5.03 1.67 -15.33
CA LEU A 80 5.32 0.85 -16.51
C LEU A 80 4.04 0.28 -17.17
N GLY A 81 2.89 0.41 -16.52
CA GLY A 81 1.58 0.04 -17.05
C GLY A 81 1.07 0.97 -18.16
N GLU A 82 -0.10 0.62 -18.69
CA GLU A 82 -0.74 1.34 -19.80
C GLU A 82 -1.40 2.65 -19.36
N HIS A 83 -1.84 2.74 -18.10
CA HIS A 83 -2.57 3.90 -17.57
C HIS A 83 -1.69 5.11 -17.24
N ARG A 84 -0.37 4.93 -17.13
CA ARG A 84 0.62 5.99 -16.84
C ARG A 84 0.34 6.71 -15.51
N ASN A 85 0.01 5.93 -14.49
CA ASN A 85 -0.19 6.37 -13.12
C ASN A 85 1.15 6.69 -12.45
N HIS A 86 1.93 7.66 -12.96
CA HIS A 86 3.26 7.96 -12.43
C HIS A 86 3.20 8.34 -10.93
N LEU A 87 4.08 7.73 -10.14
CA LEU A 87 4.12 7.87 -8.69
C LEU A 87 4.97 9.08 -8.32
N ALA A 88 4.34 10.13 -7.84
CA ALA A 88 5.03 11.30 -7.31
C ALA A 88 5.67 10.97 -5.95
N LEU A 89 6.88 11.45 -5.73
CA LEU A 89 7.64 11.28 -4.50
C LEU A 89 7.59 12.59 -3.71
N GLY A 90 7.04 12.52 -2.51
CA GLY A 90 6.87 13.67 -1.64
C GLY A 90 7.96 13.82 -0.58
N SER A 91 8.06 15.04 -0.02
CA SER A 91 8.93 15.44 1.10
C SER A 91 10.45 15.41 0.82
N THR A 92 11.29 15.59 1.85
CA THR A 92 12.75 15.43 1.80
C THR A 92 13.07 14.14 1.05
N SER A 93 13.90 14.25 0.01
CA SER A 93 14.08 13.26 -1.04
C SER A 93 14.02 11.82 -0.53
N ALA A 94 13.08 11.04 -1.08
CA ALA A 94 13.04 9.61 -0.88
C ALA A 94 14.43 9.01 -1.11
N ASN A 95 14.94 8.24 -0.13
CA ASN A 95 16.24 7.62 -0.27
C ASN A 95 16.08 6.32 -1.06
N TYR A 96 16.64 6.30 -2.26
CA TYR A 96 16.77 5.08 -3.03
C TYR A 96 17.94 4.29 -2.49
N VAL A 97 17.65 3.07 -2.05
CA VAL A 97 18.68 2.13 -1.66
C VAL A 97 18.71 0.99 -2.66
N LEU A 98 19.91 0.53 -2.99
CA LEU A 98 20.07 -0.78 -3.59
C LEU A 98 19.37 -1.78 -2.66
N SER A 99 18.35 -2.46 -3.18
CA SER A 99 17.72 -3.55 -2.45
C SER A 99 18.79 -4.62 -2.26
N THR A 100 19.27 -4.76 -1.02
CA THR A 100 20.30 -5.74 -0.66
C THR A 100 19.72 -7.12 -0.40
N VAL A 101 18.45 -7.35 -0.79
CA VAL A 101 17.90 -8.69 -0.88
C VAL A 101 18.89 -9.52 -1.66
N PRO A 102 19.41 -10.62 -1.11
CA PRO A 102 20.16 -11.56 -1.93
C PRO A 102 19.17 -12.03 -2.97
N LEU A 103 19.25 -11.48 -4.18
CA LEU A 103 18.55 -11.98 -5.36
C LEU A 103 18.95 -13.44 -5.43
N MET A 104 18.12 -14.37 -4.97
CA MET A 104 18.54 -15.77 -4.90
C MET A 104 18.19 -16.44 -6.22
N ARG A 105 19.22 -16.85 -6.95
CA ARG A 105 19.06 -17.75 -8.10
C ARG A 105 19.63 -19.10 -7.71
N ASP A 106 18.76 -20.12 -7.65
CA ASP A 106 19.13 -21.49 -7.31
C ASP A 106 19.89 -21.63 -5.97
N GLY A 107 19.45 -20.89 -4.94
CA GLY A 107 20.03 -20.96 -3.58
C GLY A 107 21.40 -20.31 -3.43
N ARG A 108 21.83 -19.47 -4.39
CA ARG A 108 23.05 -18.65 -4.30
C ARG A 108 22.69 -17.18 -4.35
N ILE A 109 23.45 -16.36 -3.61
CA ILE A 109 23.40 -14.90 -3.71
C ILE A 109 23.73 -14.53 -5.16
N ALA A 110 22.76 -13.99 -5.89
CA ALA A 110 22.98 -13.49 -7.23
C ALA A 110 23.78 -12.19 -7.14
N PRO A 111 24.53 -11.86 -8.20
CA PRO A 111 25.20 -10.57 -8.29
C PRO A 111 24.22 -9.44 -8.00
N GLY A 112 24.70 -8.37 -7.34
CA GLY A 112 23.90 -7.16 -7.16
C GLY A 112 23.28 -6.68 -8.48
N PRO A 113 22.12 -6.03 -8.44
CA PRO A 113 21.40 -5.63 -9.63
C PRO A 113 22.31 -4.78 -10.54
N ARG A 114 22.24 -5.02 -11.84
CA ARG A 114 22.85 -4.12 -12.84
C ARG A 114 21.98 -2.86 -12.91
N ALA A 115 22.57 -1.73 -13.29
CA ALA A 115 21.78 -0.54 -13.63
C ALA A 115 20.70 -0.92 -14.67
N GLY A 116 19.43 -0.65 -14.35
CA GLY A 116 18.26 -1.07 -15.15
C GLY A 116 17.57 -2.38 -14.73
N ALA A 117 18.02 -3.08 -13.67
CA ALA A 117 17.38 -4.31 -13.19
C ALA A 117 16.49 -4.08 -11.95
N ALA A 118 15.51 -4.95 -11.74
CA ALA A 118 14.81 -5.08 -10.46
C ALA A 118 15.79 -5.46 -9.33
N GLY A 119 15.60 -4.88 -8.16
CA GLY A 119 16.59 -4.91 -7.07
C GLY A 119 16.93 -3.53 -6.49
N TYR A 120 16.15 -2.49 -6.80
CA TYR A 120 16.15 -1.25 -6.05
C TYR A 120 14.87 -1.16 -5.24
N ALA A 121 14.97 -0.58 -4.05
CA ALA A 121 13.83 -0.39 -3.17
C ALA A 121 13.65 1.09 -2.82
N LEU A 122 12.40 1.51 -2.76
CA LEU A 122 11.99 2.78 -2.19
C LEU A 122 12.02 2.65 -0.68
N MET A 123 12.91 3.38 0.00
CA MET A 123 12.87 3.51 1.46
C MET A 123 11.89 4.63 1.81
N LEU A 124 10.95 4.35 2.71
CA LEU A 124 10.03 5.32 3.30
C LEU A 124 10.24 5.36 4.82
N ASN A 125 9.98 6.53 5.40
CA ASN A 125 9.90 6.76 6.85
C ASN A 125 8.74 7.72 7.15
N ASP A 126 8.63 8.20 8.40
CA ASP A 126 7.56 9.11 8.82
C ASP A 126 7.58 10.50 8.18
N GLN A 127 8.64 10.81 7.43
CA GLN A 127 8.75 12.07 6.71
C GLN A 127 8.34 11.93 5.25
N GLN A 128 8.18 10.72 4.70
CA GLN A 128 8.05 10.49 3.26
C GLN A 128 6.71 9.85 2.91
N VAL A 129 6.21 10.21 1.73
CA VAL A 129 5.01 9.61 1.15
C VAL A 129 5.17 9.57 -0.36
N ALA A 130 4.66 8.53 -1.01
CA ALA A 130 4.56 8.49 -2.46
C ALA A 130 3.09 8.41 -2.86
N LEU A 131 2.69 9.13 -3.91
CA LEU A 131 1.27 9.28 -4.24
C LEU A 131 0.98 9.31 -5.74
N VAL A 132 -0.21 8.84 -6.09
CA VAL A 132 -0.83 9.01 -7.41
C VAL A 132 -2.22 9.61 -7.20
N SER A 133 -2.39 10.87 -7.57
CA SER A 133 -3.70 11.52 -7.64
C SER A 133 -4.45 11.13 -8.91
N GLU A 134 -5.78 11.04 -8.84
CA GLU A 134 -6.62 10.71 -10.00
C GLU A 134 -6.15 9.41 -10.68
N PHE A 135 -5.93 8.35 -9.88
CA PHE A 135 -5.48 7.05 -10.38
C PHE A 135 -6.46 6.57 -11.46
N LYS A 136 -5.93 6.22 -12.63
CA LYS A 136 -6.71 5.79 -13.80
C LYS A 136 -6.75 4.28 -13.87
N GLY A 137 -7.95 3.70 -13.95
CA GLY A 137 -8.12 2.26 -14.07
C GLY A 137 -7.81 1.51 -12.79
N PHE A 138 -8.16 2.05 -11.62
CA PHE A 138 -8.06 1.30 -10.37
C PHE A 138 -9.01 0.08 -10.44
N PRO A 139 -8.53 -1.14 -10.12
CA PRO A 139 -9.34 -2.35 -10.24
C PRO A 139 -10.62 -2.30 -9.40
N SER A 140 -11.79 -2.41 -10.05
CA SER A 140 -13.08 -2.17 -9.39
C SER A 140 -13.71 -3.41 -8.74
N LYS A 141 -13.50 -4.60 -9.33
CA LYS A 141 -14.21 -5.82 -8.95
C LYS A 141 -13.31 -6.97 -8.50
N ALA A 142 -12.05 -6.94 -8.87
CA ALA A 142 -11.06 -7.88 -8.38
C ALA A 142 -9.68 -7.25 -8.50
N ILE A 143 -8.85 -7.40 -7.49
CA ILE A 143 -7.53 -6.79 -7.43
C ILE A 143 -6.53 -7.79 -6.88
N THR A 144 -5.30 -7.73 -7.39
CA THR A 144 -4.14 -8.27 -6.70
C THR A 144 -3.11 -7.15 -6.57
N VAL A 145 -2.65 -6.93 -5.34
CA VAL A 145 -1.49 -6.07 -5.06
C VAL A 145 -0.37 -6.98 -4.58
N GLU A 146 0.79 -6.93 -5.23
CA GLU A 146 2.00 -7.60 -4.77
C GLU A 146 3.17 -6.64 -4.69
N PHE A 147 4.03 -6.89 -3.71
CA PHE A 147 5.22 -6.09 -3.46
C PHE A 147 6.16 -6.86 -2.54
N TRP A 148 7.43 -6.47 -2.57
CA TRP A 148 8.40 -6.90 -1.59
C TRP A 148 8.58 -5.82 -0.54
N MET A 149 8.67 -6.19 0.73
CA MET A 149 8.94 -5.23 1.79
C MET A 149 9.90 -5.75 2.85
N SER A 150 10.66 -4.85 3.47
CA SER A 150 11.39 -5.11 4.71
C SER A 150 11.23 -3.96 5.69
N SER A 151 11.17 -4.29 6.97
CA SER A 151 11.18 -3.33 8.06
C SER A 151 11.79 -3.96 9.31
N THR A 152 12.40 -3.15 10.16
CA THR A 152 12.76 -3.52 11.54
C THR A 152 11.87 -2.82 12.57
N ASP A 153 10.98 -1.95 12.12
CA ASP A 153 10.09 -1.21 12.99
C ASP A 153 8.95 -2.12 13.45
N ARG A 154 8.73 -2.14 14.77
CA ARG A 154 7.69 -2.92 15.43
C ARG A 154 6.78 -2.04 16.29
N CYS A 155 7.02 -0.74 16.24
CA CYS A 155 6.44 0.27 17.11
C CYS A 155 5.30 1.02 16.42
N ARG A 156 5.38 1.20 15.09
CA ARG A 156 4.34 1.86 14.29
C ARG A 156 3.48 0.86 13.54
N GLU A 157 2.18 1.11 13.48
CA GLU A 157 1.21 0.33 12.71
C GLU A 157 1.16 0.85 11.27
N GLY A 158 2.32 0.98 10.61
CA GLY A 158 2.36 1.72 9.36
C GLY A 158 1.60 1.06 8.22
N VAL A 159 1.24 1.89 7.24
CA VAL A 159 0.35 1.54 6.14
C VAL A 159 1.10 1.49 4.82
N PRO A 160 1.37 0.28 4.28
CA PRO A 160 1.96 0.15 2.95
C PRO A 160 1.15 0.82 1.85
N PHE A 161 -0.18 0.63 1.82
CA PHE A 161 -1.04 1.16 0.76
C PHE A 161 -2.36 1.66 1.31
N SER A 162 -2.72 2.89 0.95
CA SER A 162 -4.04 3.47 1.16
C SER A 162 -4.56 3.99 -0.17
N TYR A 163 -5.82 3.69 -0.50
CA TYR A 163 -6.50 4.24 -1.66
C TYR A 163 -7.87 4.78 -1.24
N ALA A 164 -8.05 6.07 -1.50
CA ALA A 164 -9.21 6.86 -1.07
C ALA A 164 -9.92 7.46 -2.28
N THR A 165 -11.25 7.37 -2.29
CA THR A 165 -12.11 7.95 -3.34
C THR A 165 -13.08 9.01 -2.77
N GLY A 166 -13.22 9.09 -1.45
CA GLY A 166 -14.05 10.06 -0.75
C GLY A 166 -13.46 11.48 -0.75
N PRO A 167 -14.26 12.54 -0.95
CA PRO A 167 -13.77 13.91 -0.77
C PRO A 167 -13.56 14.23 0.72
N TRP A 168 -12.54 15.04 1.05
CA TRP A 168 -12.35 15.54 2.42
C TRP A 168 -13.59 16.27 2.93
N GLY A 169 -14.05 15.93 4.14
CA GLY A 169 -15.26 16.53 4.72
C GLY A 169 -16.55 16.17 3.96
N GLY A 170 -16.48 15.29 2.97
CA GLY A 170 -17.62 14.74 2.25
C GLY A 170 -18.57 14.07 3.22
N THR A 171 -19.76 14.65 3.36
CA THR A 171 -20.87 13.94 3.97
C THR A 171 -21.49 13.10 2.87
N ALA A 172 -21.51 11.80 3.06
CA ALA A 172 -22.20 10.90 2.17
C ALA A 172 -23.68 11.24 2.01
N GLY A 173 -24.32 10.69 0.97
CA GLY A 173 -25.79 10.70 0.88
C GLY A 173 -26.47 10.05 2.10
N SER A 174 -25.72 9.26 2.89
CA SER A 174 -26.12 8.63 4.14
C SER A 174 -26.02 9.55 5.38
N GLY A 175 -25.30 10.67 5.29
CA GLY A 175 -24.98 11.52 6.45
C GLY A 175 -23.69 11.15 7.18
N ALA A 176 -23.01 10.06 6.82
CA ALA A 176 -21.72 9.70 7.42
C ALA A 176 -20.61 10.67 6.96
N LYS A 177 -19.78 11.09 7.90
CA LYS A 177 -18.53 11.81 7.62
C LYS A 177 -17.47 10.77 7.29
N HIS A 178 -16.59 11.06 6.33
CA HIS A 178 -15.45 10.19 5.94
C HIS A 178 -15.86 8.88 5.23
N GLU A 179 -16.77 8.94 4.25
CA GLU A 179 -17.06 7.77 3.42
C GLU A 179 -16.07 7.64 2.25
N ASN A 180 -15.50 6.43 2.12
CA ASN A 180 -14.59 6.01 1.06
C ASN A 180 -13.16 6.55 1.20
N ASP A 181 -12.75 6.89 2.42
CA ASP A 181 -11.35 7.21 2.74
C ASP A 181 -10.52 5.91 2.79
N ASN A 182 -11.15 4.77 3.12
CA ASN A 182 -10.60 3.40 3.02
C ASN A 182 -11.28 2.58 1.92
N SER A 183 -11.23 3.10 0.68
CA SER A 183 -11.74 2.35 -0.49
C SER A 183 -10.94 1.06 -0.74
N PHE A 184 -9.63 1.10 -0.53
CA PHE A 184 -8.77 -0.08 -0.43
C PHE A 184 -7.56 0.23 0.46
N LEU A 185 -7.34 -0.57 1.50
CA LEU A 185 -6.28 -0.34 2.48
C LEU A 185 -5.54 -1.64 2.79
N ILE A 186 -4.21 -1.61 2.77
CA ILE A 186 -3.34 -2.62 3.36
C ILE A 186 -2.59 -1.92 4.49
N PHE A 187 -2.92 -2.26 5.73
CA PHE A 187 -2.46 -1.52 6.92
C PHE A 187 -1.78 -2.43 7.94
N ASP A 188 -1.10 -1.78 8.90
CA ASP A 188 -0.35 -2.39 9.99
C ASP A 188 0.60 -3.49 9.51
N TYR A 189 1.73 -3.10 8.90
CA TYR A 189 2.73 -4.08 8.47
C TYR A 189 3.34 -4.92 9.62
N THR A 190 3.03 -4.59 10.88
CA THR A 190 3.40 -5.40 12.07
C THR A 190 2.37 -6.48 12.39
N ASN A 191 1.15 -6.34 11.89
CA ASN A 191 0.01 -7.25 12.03
C ASN A 191 -1.05 -6.95 10.94
N PHE A 192 -0.79 -7.43 9.72
CA PHE A 192 -1.50 -6.99 8.50
C PHE A 192 -3.02 -7.05 8.65
N GLY A 193 -3.67 -5.95 8.30
CA GLY A 193 -5.11 -5.85 8.04
C GLY A 193 -5.37 -5.44 6.60
N ILE A 194 -6.55 -5.81 6.09
CA ILE A 194 -7.03 -5.41 4.77
C ILE A 194 -8.44 -4.81 4.92
N SER A 195 -8.59 -3.56 4.45
CA SER A 195 -9.88 -2.90 4.27
C SER A 195 -10.26 -2.88 2.80
N VAL A 196 -11.53 -3.13 2.50
CA VAL A 196 -12.09 -2.83 1.19
C VAL A 196 -13.40 -2.11 1.39
N MET A 197 -13.56 -0.94 0.78
CA MET A 197 -14.77 -0.12 0.88
C MET A 197 -15.28 0.03 2.32
N GLU A 198 -14.40 0.46 3.23
CA GLU A 198 -14.66 0.64 4.68
C GLU A 198 -14.96 -0.64 5.47
N ASP A 199 -15.00 -1.81 4.84
CA ASP A 199 -15.10 -3.08 5.53
C ASP A 199 -13.71 -3.52 6.00
N GLU A 200 -13.44 -3.34 7.30
CA GLU A 200 -12.20 -3.76 7.98
C GLU A 200 -12.40 -5.05 8.79
N GLY A 201 -13.59 -5.65 8.76
CA GLY A 201 -14.01 -6.67 9.71
C GLY A 201 -14.44 -6.08 11.06
N HIS A 202 -14.85 -6.95 11.98
CA HIS A 202 -15.30 -6.55 13.30
C HIS A 202 -14.16 -6.68 14.32
N GLN A 203 -13.77 -5.56 14.95
CA GLN A 203 -12.91 -5.60 16.16
C GLN A 203 -13.60 -6.35 17.31
N ASP A 204 -14.93 -6.27 17.39
CA ASP A 204 -15.76 -6.86 18.45
C ASP A 204 -16.30 -8.25 18.05
N SER A 205 -15.52 -9.30 18.32
CA SER A 205 -16.12 -10.61 18.59
C SER A 205 -16.80 -10.53 19.96
N LEU A 206 -18.02 -9.98 20.01
CA LEU A 206 -18.95 -10.01 21.15
C LEU A 206 -18.36 -9.57 22.51
N MET A 207 -18.63 -8.34 22.92
CA MET A 207 -18.74 -7.97 24.35
C MET A 207 -19.86 -8.79 25.02
N ILE A 208 -19.62 -10.07 25.33
CA ILE A 208 -20.35 -10.80 26.36
C ILE A 208 -19.52 -10.66 27.64
N GLU A 209 -19.91 -9.69 28.44
CA GLU A 209 -19.60 -9.51 29.87
C GLU A 209 -18.14 -9.70 30.33
N ASN A 210 -17.42 -8.57 30.36
CA ASN A 210 -16.75 -8.07 31.57
C ASN A 210 -15.90 -9.08 32.38
N PHE A 211 -14.64 -9.31 31.98
CA PHE A 211 -13.56 -9.57 32.93
C PHE A 211 -12.34 -8.72 32.56
N GLY A 212 -11.91 -7.90 33.52
CA GLY A 212 -10.97 -6.82 33.32
C GLY A 212 -9.54 -7.22 32.96
N ASP A 213 -8.82 -6.21 32.47
CA ASP A 213 -7.38 -6.09 32.35
C ASP A 213 -6.61 -7.03 33.28
N ILE A 214 -5.79 -7.92 32.71
CA ILE A 214 -4.58 -8.49 33.31
C ILE A 214 -3.71 -9.12 32.19
N PHE A 215 -2.53 -8.52 31.96
CA PHE A 215 -1.40 -8.91 31.10
C PHE A 215 -1.45 -8.61 29.58
N GLY A 216 -0.68 -7.59 29.17
CA GLY A 216 -0.41 -7.25 27.78
C GLY A 216 0.34 -8.32 26.99
N MET A 217 -0.38 -9.00 26.10
CA MET A 217 0.13 -9.62 24.88
C MET A 217 -0.85 -9.38 23.71
N ARG A 218 -0.26 -9.21 22.53
CA ARG A 218 -0.86 -8.88 21.23
C ARG A 218 -1.97 -9.86 20.84
N SER A 219 -3.11 -9.30 20.40
CA SER A 219 -4.26 -9.89 19.71
C SER A 219 -4.44 -11.41 19.84
N GLU A 220 -5.44 -11.81 20.62
CA GLU A 220 -5.99 -13.17 20.56
C GLU A 220 -6.46 -13.48 19.13
N ALA A 221 -6.12 -14.69 18.65
CA ALA A 221 -6.71 -15.25 17.45
C ALA A 221 -8.24 -15.30 17.62
N GLY A 222 -8.98 -14.43 16.93
CA GLY A 222 -10.44 -14.37 17.10
C GLY A 222 -11.17 -13.15 16.53
N SER A 223 -10.47 -12.06 16.17
CA SER A 223 -11.08 -10.99 15.37
C SER A 223 -10.69 -11.16 13.90
N ASP A 224 -11.67 -11.08 13.00
CA ASP A 224 -11.45 -11.06 11.54
C ASP A 224 -10.86 -9.73 11.06
N TRP A 225 -10.44 -8.88 11.99
CA TRP A 225 -9.88 -7.55 11.83
C TRP A 225 -8.41 -7.54 11.36
N ARG A 226 -7.55 -8.37 11.96
CA ARG A 226 -6.11 -8.46 11.64
C ARG A 226 -5.64 -9.92 11.53
N SER A 227 -4.61 -10.14 10.73
CA SER A 227 -4.13 -11.48 10.36
C SER A 227 -3.33 -12.22 11.45
N GLY A 228 -2.78 -11.51 12.43
CA GLY A 228 -1.78 -12.02 13.35
C GLY A 228 -0.38 -12.16 12.73
N VAL A 229 -0.16 -11.67 11.52
CA VAL A 229 1.07 -11.84 10.73
C VAL A 229 1.64 -10.47 10.35
N GLY A 230 2.95 -10.28 10.47
CA GLY A 230 3.65 -9.05 10.07
C GLY A 230 4.98 -9.33 9.38
N ALA A 231 5.60 -8.28 8.83
CA ALA A 231 6.86 -8.34 8.07
C ALA A 231 7.92 -7.38 8.64
N THR A 232 8.34 -7.63 9.89
CA THR A 232 9.17 -6.70 10.70
C THR A 232 10.39 -7.35 11.34
N ASP A 233 10.94 -8.40 10.71
CA ASP A 233 12.12 -9.11 11.20
C ASP A 233 13.44 -8.60 10.60
N GLY A 234 13.38 -7.56 9.77
CA GLY A 234 14.53 -6.99 9.05
C GLY A 234 14.87 -7.71 7.75
N SER A 235 14.22 -8.82 7.43
CA SER A 235 14.32 -9.51 6.13
C SER A 235 13.29 -8.96 5.16
N PHE A 236 13.55 -9.16 3.86
CA PHE A 236 12.53 -8.90 2.85
C PHE A 236 11.57 -10.08 2.74
N HIS A 237 10.28 -9.75 2.69
CA HIS A 237 9.20 -10.67 2.45
C HIS A 237 8.43 -10.25 1.21
N HIS A 238 7.99 -11.23 0.42
CA HIS A 238 7.02 -10.99 -0.63
C HIS A 238 5.62 -11.00 -0.04
N ILE A 239 4.90 -9.90 -0.21
CA ILE A 239 3.52 -9.72 0.23
C ILE A 239 2.63 -9.72 -1.00
N ALA A 240 1.55 -10.49 -0.99
CA ALA A 240 0.49 -10.35 -1.98
C ALA A 240 -0.89 -10.36 -1.32
N VAL A 241 -1.74 -9.42 -1.72
CA VAL A 241 -3.13 -9.32 -1.29
C VAL A 241 -4.02 -9.48 -2.50
N THR A 242 -5.00 -10.38 -2.43
CA THR A 242 -6.03 -10.53 -3.45
C THR A 242 -7.39 -10.22 -2.86
N TRP A 243 -8.25 -9.51 -3.58
CA TRP A 243 -9.67 -9.37 -3.26
C TRP A 243 -10.52 -9.59 -4.51
N GLU A 244 -11.70 -10.19 -4.35
CA GLU A 244 -12.72 -10.27 -5.39
C GLU A 244 -14.11 -9.96 -4.84
N SER A 245 -14.90 -9.25 -5.63
CA SER A 245 -16.20 -8.71 -5.22
C SER A 245 -17.28 -9.77 -5.03
N GLU A 246 -17.32 -10.83 -5.84
CA GLU A 246 -18.48 -11.73 -5.91
C GLU A 246 -18.74 -12.45 -4.58
N ALA A 247 -17.69 -13.01 -3.96
CA ALA A 247 -17.78 -13.61 -2.63
C ALA A 247 -17.13 -12.75 -1.53
N GLY A 248 -16.49 -11.63 -1.88
CA GLY A 248 -15.70 -10.82 -0.97
C GLY A 248 -14.39 -11.50 -0.56
N ALA A 249 -13.96 -12.54 -1.27
CA ALA A 249 -12.84 -13.37 -0.84
C ALA A 249 -11.54 -12.56 -0.86
N THR A 250 -10.99 -12.34 0.34
CA THR A 250 -9.76 -11.59 0.58
C THR A 250 -8.70 -12.55 1.09
N ASN A 251 -7.53 -12.57 0.46
CA ASN A 251 -6.43 -13.43 0.86
C ASN A 251 -5.14 -12.62 0.98
N LEU A 252 -4.39 -12.87 2.05
CA LEU A 252 -3.02 -12.39 2.25
C LEU A 252 -2.06 -13.57 2.07
N TYR A 253 -1.01 -13.35 1.28
CA TYR A 253 0.08 -14.27 1.07
C TYR A 253 1.39 -13.65 1.53
N ILE A 254 2.20 -14.44 2.23
CA ILE A 254 3.56 -14.10 2.64
C ILE A 254 4.51 -15.13 2.06
N ASP A 255 5.53 -14.69 1.34
CA ASP A 255 6.55 -15.54 0.70
C ASP A 255 5.94 -16.68 -0.14
N GLY A 256 4.88 -16.34 -0.87
CA GLY A 256 4.19 -17.25 -1.78
C GLY A 256 3.21 -18.22 -1.10
N ARG A 257 3.02 -18.13 0.22
CA ARG A 257 2.13 -19.00 1.00
C ARG A 257 0.94 -18.23 1.51
N LEU A 258 -0.24 -18.85 1.46
CA LEU A 258 -1.46 -18.27 2.04
C LEU A 258 -1.31 -18.14 3.56
N ALA A 259 -1.29 -16.91 4.05
CA ALA A 259 -1.12 -16.58 5.47
C ALA A 259 -2.45 -16.28 6.16
N TRP A 260 -3.39 -15.63 5.45
CA TRP A 260 -4.68 -15.25 6.02
C TRP A 260 -5.78 -15.19 4.95
N ARG A 261 -7.02 -15.52 5.36
CA ARG A 261 -8.22 -15.47 4.52
C ARG A 261 -9.37 -14.86 5.31
N VAL A 262 -10.07 -13.95 4.67
CA VAL A 262 -11.23 -13.27 5.25
C VAL A 262 -12.22 -12.88 4.14
N GLN A 263 -13.43 -12.48 4.51
CA GLN A 263 -14.39 -11.86 3.58
C GLN A 263 -14.42 -10.35 3.83
N ARG A 264 -14.36 -9.57 2.75
CA ARG A 264 -14.50 -8.10 2.75
C ARG A 264 -15.43 -7.65 1.65
N ALA A 265 -16.32 -6.74 1.97
CA ALA A 265 -17.10 -5.94 1.04
C ALA A 265 -17.73 -6.77 -0.10
N LYS A 266 -18.38 -7.87 0.27
CA LYS A 266 -19.05 -8.75 -0.70
C LYS A 266 -20.07 -7.97 -1.54
N GLY A 267 -19.93 -8.05 -2.85
CA GLY A 267 -20.75 -7.38 -3.85
C GLY A 267 -20.36 -5.92 -4.13
N ALA A 268 -19.38 -5.37 -3.39
CA ALA A 268 -18.99 -3.97 -3.52
C ALA A 268 -18.23 -3.68 -4.82
N SER A 269 -18.06 -2.40 -5.15
CA SER A 269 -17.24 -1.93 -6.27
C SER A 269 -16.30 -0.86 -5.74
N ILE A 270 -15.01 -0.99 -6.01
CA ILE A 270 -14.05 0.07 -5.69
C ILE A 270 -14.15 1.14 -6.79
N PRO A 271 -14.39 2.42 -6.46
CA PRO A 271 -14.44 3.48 -7.46
C PRO A 271 -13.06 3.78 -8.07
N ASP A 272 -13.06 4.15 -9.35
CA ASP A 272 -11.87 4.65 -10.05
C ASP A 272 -11.65 6.15 -9.75
N GLY A 273 -10.49 6.68 -10.14
CA GLY A 273 -10.20 8.12 -10.05
C GLY A 273 -9.85 8.58 -8.64
N GLY A 274 -9.60 7.69 -7.69
CA GLY A 274 -9.17 8.02 -6.33
C GLY A 274 -7.72 8.46 -6.24
N THR A 275 -7.21 8.57 -5.01
CA THR A 275 -5.79 8.84 -4.74
C THR A 275 -5.15 7.64 -4.07
N LEU A 276 -4.12 7.09 -4.70
CA LEU A 276 -3.26 6.06 -4.12
C LEU A 276 -2.15 6.73 -3.32
N VAL A 277 -1.95 6.29 -2.09
CA VAL A 277 -0.85 6.66 -1.20
C VAL A 277 -0.09 5.40 -0.81
N ILE A 278 1.23 5.48 -0.92
CA ILE A 278 2.16 4.46 -0.45
C ILE A 278 2.90 5.02 0.77
N GLY A 279 2.82 4.29 1.87
CA GLY A 279 3.56 4.54 3.10
C GLY A 279 2.83 5.29 4.22
N ARG A 280 1.59 5.75 4.01
CA ARG A 280 0.76 6.37 5.05
C ARG A 280 -0.73 6.05 4.87
N GLU A 281 -1.47 6.20 5.96
CA GLU A 281 -2.92 6.08 6.03
C GLU A 281 -3.60 7.41 5.65
N GLN A 282 -4.67 7.36 4.85
CA GLN A 282 -5.43 8.54 4.43
C GLN A 282 -6.75 8.62 5.20
N ASP A 283 -6.90 9.63 6.07
CA ASP A 283 -8.21 10.00 6.62
C ASP A 283 -9.01 10.92 5.65
N CYS A 284 -8.44 11.19 4.46
CA CYS A 284 -9.08 11.86 3.35
C CYS A 284 -8.30 11.70 2.05
N ARG A 285 -8.98 11.82 0.91
CA ARG A 285 -8.34 11.68 -0.39
C ARG A 285 -7.13 12.60 -0.59
N GLY A 286 -5.96 11.97 -0.63
CA GLY A 286 -4.65 12.57 -0.83
C GLY A 286 -4.01 13.18 0.41
N GLY A 287 -4.60 13.08 1.60
CA GLY A 287 -4.08 13.78 2.76
C GLY A 287 -4.63 13.30 4.09
N CYS A 288 -4.66 14.21 5.07
CA CYS A 288 -5.10 13.93 6.44
C CYS A 288 -4.31 12.80 7.10
N PHE A 289 -3.03 12.66 6.75
CA PHE A 289 -2.19 11.60 7.28
C PHE A 289 -2.04 11.70 8.80
N ASP A 290 -2.35 10.61 9.51
CA ASP A 290 -2.25 10.52 10.98
C ASP A 290 -3.12 11.53 11.74
N SER A 291 -4.34 11.77 11.26
CA SER A 291 -5.25 12.68 11.93
C SER A 291 -5.81 11.99 13.19
N ALA A 292 -5.28 12.37 14.37
CA ALA A 292 -5.88 11.91 15.63
C ALA A 292 -7.36 12.35 15.69
N ARG A 293 -8.22 11.64 16.44
CA ARG A 293 -9.61 12.09 16.70
C ARG A 293 -9.60 13.56 17.14
N GLY A 294 -10.12 14.46 16.31
CA GLY A 294 -10.12 15.90 16.56
C GLY A 294 -9.04 16.72 15.85
N ALA A 295 -8.29 16.14 14.91
CA ALA A 295 -7.49 16.89 13.95
C ALA A 295 -8.41 17.74 13.06
N THR A 296 -8.48 19.03 13.37
CA THR A 296 -9.20 20.03 12.59
C THR A 296 -8.27 20.62 11.55
N GLY A 297 -8.49 20.33 10.27
CA GLY A 297 -8.07 21.24 9.20
C GLY A 297 -8.87 22.55 9.32
N LEU A 298 -8.26 23.68 8.99
CA LEU A 298 -8.97 24.96 8.96
C LEU A 298 -10.15 24.86 7.99
N LEU A 299 -11.36 25.02 8.52
CA LEU A 299 -12.57 25.27 7.73
C LEU A 299 -12.53 26.73 7.29
N ASP A 300 -11.85 27.05 6.21
CA ASP A 300 -12.25 28.23 5.45
C ASP A 300 -13.43 27.81 4.57
N GLU A 301 -14.59 28.38 4.89
CA GLU A 301 -15.95 28.01 4.46
C GLU A 301 -16.23 28.17 2.94
N ASP A 302 -15.23 28.19 2.06
CA ASP A 302 -15.45 28.57 0.65
C ASP A 302 -14.71 27.74 -0.43
N THR A 303 -14.09 26.60 -0.10
CA THR A 303 -13.39 25.72 -1.08
C THR A 303 -14.06 24.36 -1.27
N ALA A 304 -15.39 24.32 -1.25
CA ALA A 304 -16.18 23.12 -1.58
C ALA A 304 -16.08 22.67 -3.06
N THR A 305 -15.30 23.35 -3.90
CA THR A 305 -15.06 22.94 -5.29
C THR A 305 -13.67 23.38 -5.74
N THR A 306 -12.86 22.44 -6.22
CA THR A 306 -11.69 22.61 -7.12
C THR A 306 -10.29 22.93 -6.61
N ASP A 307 -10.03 23.14 -5.32
CA ASP A 307 -8.63 23.16 -4.84
C ASP A 307 -8.29 21.86 -4.13
N ILE A 308 -7.70 20.95 -4.91
CA ILE A 308 -6.80 19.91 -4.41
C ILE A 308 -5.72 20.71 -3.67
N HIS A 309 -5.81 20.74 -2.33
CA HIS A 309 -4.76 21.25 -1.43
C HIS A 309 -3.42 21.09 -2.10
N GLY A 310 -2.75 22.19 -2.47
CA GLY A 310 -1.57 22.12 -3.33
C GLY A 310 -0.51 21.18 -2.75
N ILE A 311 0.40 20.69 -3.58
CA ILE A 311 1.51 19.77 -3.25
C ILE A 311 2.22 20.08 -1.89
N GLN A 312 2.14 21.33 -1.41
CA GLN A 312 2.69 21.80 -0.14
C GLN A 312 1.92 21.36 1.13
N ASP A 313 0.59 21.19 1.07
CA ASP A 313 -0.20 20.63 2.18
C ASP A 313 0.01 19.11 2.35
N PHE A 314 0.60 18.45 1.34
CA PHE A 314 0.86 17.00 1.34
C PHE A 314 2.08 16.58 2.18
N TYR A 315 2.96 17.52 2.58
CA TYR A 315 4.29 17.19 3.11
C TYR A 315 4.49 17.48 4.61
N GLY A 316 3.43 17.83 5.34
CA GLY A 316 3.49 17.98 6.79
C GLY A 316 4.35 19.14 7.30
N ILE A 317 4.68 20.13 6.45
CA ILE A 317 5.11 21.42 6.94
C ILE A 317 3.85 22.26 7.14
N ILE A 318 3.23 22.13 8.32
CA ILE A 318 2.57 23.30 8.87
C ILE A 318 3.71 24.26 9.16
N GLU A 319 4.00 25.18 8.22
CA GLU A 319 4.61 26.42 8.65
C GLU A 319 3.56 27.05 9.56
N GLU A 320 3.74 26.92 10.88
CA GLU A 320 3.26 27.95 11.79
C GLU A 320 3.96 29.25 11.37
N LEU A 321 3.41 29.91 10.35
CA LEU A 321 3.67 31.30 10.06
C LEU A 321 3.12 32.08 11.26
N ARG A 322 4.03 32.40 12.18
CA ARG A 322 4.04 33.52 13.14
C ARG A 322 2.71 34.13 13.59
#